data_AF-B3M0W8-F1
#
_entry.id   AF-B3M0W8-F1
#
_cell.length_a   1.000
_cell.length_b   1.000
_cell.length_c   1.000
_cell.angle_alpha   90.00
_cell.angle_beta   90.00
_cell.angle_gamma   90.00
#
_symmetry.space_group_name_H-M   'P 1'
#
loop_
_entity.id
_entity.type
_entity.pdbx_description
1 polymer ?
#
loop_
_entity_poly.entity_id
_entity_poly.type
_entity_poly.pdbx_seq_one_letter_code
_entity_poly.pdbx_strand_id
1 'polypeptide(L)'
;MNRIDLTMDDMANTKFLTVYNSLFKTFTSSTDFTYNEVVSLLTVFYKFTLHNGTRQMSTRQMYNLCLVMFDIFDVQIIDRISMNITSDGRFISPEAWMKVFGVSLNGNFEARMRFAFDVYTSAGTVSLNREVVGLAIEKFFYGDDDDEVNELRADMVEFLFGKFDQDKDGVISFEEYSVVVSRQPGLLEFLGKIYPDKRDRTLIAYCHNIESLFPPED
;
A
#
# COMPACT_ATOMS: atom_id res chain seq x y z
N MET A 1 -5.80 14.58 32.65
CA MET A 1 -6.12 14.49 31.21
C MET A 1 -4.96 13.74 30.58
N ASN A 2 -5.17 12.54 30.03
CA ASN A 2 -4.09 11.79 29.38
C ASN A 2 -3.90 12.40 27.99
N ARG A 3 -3.00 13.38 27.89
CA ARG A 3 -2.61 13.99 26.63
C ARG A 3 -1.72 12.99 25.90
N ILE A 4 -2.25 12.40 24.82
CA ILE A 4 -1.56 11.36 24.06
C ILE A 4 -0.68 11.95 22.95
N ASP A 5 -0.95 13.19 22.55
CA ASP A 5 -0.19 13.90 21.54
C ASP A 5 -0.01 15.37 21.95
N LEU A 6 1.26 15.79 22.02
CA LEU A 6 1.64 17.13 22.46
C LEU A 6 1.37 18.21 21.42
N THR A 7 1.23 17.85 20.14
CA THR A 7 0.94 18.80 19.05
C THR A 7 -0.55 19.08 18.91
N MET A 8 -1.42 18.39 19.64
CA MET A 8 -2.86 18.62 19.71
C MET A 8 -3.24 19.34 21.01
N ASP A 9 -4.27 20.19 20.96
CA ASP A 9 -4.86 20.77 22.18
C ASP A 9 -5.66 19.73 22.99
N ASP A 10 -6.07 20.09 24.21
CA ASP A 10 -6.76 19.19 25.13
C ASP A 10 -8.13 18.74 24.62
N MET A 11 -8.81 19.62 23.85
CA MET A 11 -10.11 19.32 23.27
C MET A 11 -9.99 18.28 22.16
N ALA A 12 -9.02 18.46 21.27
CA ALA A 12 -8.69 17.52 20.20
C ALA A 12 -8.26 16.16 20.74
N ASN A 13 -7.39 16.12 21.77
CA ASN A 13 -7.02 14.89 22.45
C ASN A 13 -8.23 14.15 23.02
N THR A 14 -9.11 14.87 23.74
CA THR A 14 -10.32 14.28 24.35
C THR A 14 -11.29 13.76 23.29
N LYS A 15 -11.48 14.53 22.21
CA LYS A 15 -12.34 14.15 21.09
C LYS A 15 -11.81 12.92 20.37
N PHE A 16 -10.50 12.84 20.11
CA PHE A 16 -9.87 11.66 19.52
C PHE A 16 -10.14 10.40 20.35
N LEU A 17 -9.81 10.44 21.64
CA LEU A 17 -10.00 9.31 22.55
C LEU A 17 -11.46 8.88 22.58
N THR A 18 -12.41 9.82 22.58
CA THR A 18 -13.84 9.52 22.62
C THR A 18 -14.34 8.90 21.31
N VAL A 19 -13.93 9.44 20.15
CA VAL A 19 -14.41 9.01 18.83
C VAL A 19 -13.80 7.66 18.42
N TYR A 20 -12.54 7.40 18.75
CA TYR A 20 -11.80 6.22 18.28
C TYR A 20 -11.69 5.08 19.31
N ASN A 21 -12.21 5.24 20.54
CA ASN A 21 -12.10 4.22 21.60
C ASN A 21 -12.56 2.81 21.17
N SER A 22 -13.65 2.71 20.41
CA SER A 22 -14.13 1.42 19.89
C SER A 22 -13.16 0.85 18.85
N LEU A 23 -12.66 1.69 17.94
CA LEU A 23 -11.71 1.30 16.90
C LEU A 23 -10.38 0.82 17.48
N PHE A 24 -9.89 1.42 18.59
CA PHE A 24 -8.69 0.93 19.27
C PHE A 24 -8.84 -0.54 19.66
N LYS A 25 -9.96 -0.88 20.31
CA LYS A 25 -10.24 -2.25 20.74
C LYS A 25 -10.39 -3.19 19.55
N THR A 26 -11.14 -2.78 18.53
CA THR A 26 -11.36 -3.58 17.32
C THR A 26 -10.05 -3.90 16.62
N PHE A 27 -9.24 -2.89 16.29
CA PHE A 27 -8.00 -3.14 15.55
C PHE A 27 -6.92 -3.84 16.39
N THR A 28 -6.87 -3.63 17.71
CA THR A 28 -5.96 -4.40 18.57
C THR A 28 -6.31 -5.89 18.57
N SER A 29 -7.58 -6.24 18.40
CA SER A 29 -8.03 -7.65 18.36
C SER A 29 -8.02 -8.26 16.96
N SER A 30 -8.04 -7.45 15.90
CA SER A 30 -8.16 -7.93 14.51
C SER A 30 -6.90 -7.71 13.67
N THR A 31 -5.85 -7.14 14.23
CA THR A 31 -4.57 -6.89 13.55
C THR A 31 -3.41 -7.30 14.43
N ASP A 32 -2.23 -7.41 13.85
CA ASP A 32 -1.00 -7.71 14.59
C ASP A 32 -0.39 -6.47 15.27
N PHE A 33 -1.07 -5.32 15.24
CA PHE A 33 -0.63 -4.12 15.95
C PHE A 33 -1.05 -4.19 17.42
N THR A 34 -0.13 -3.82 18.31
CA THR A 34 -0.41 -3.59 19.72
C THR A 34 -1.34 -2.40 19.91
N TYR A 35 -1.97 -2.30 21.08
CA TYR A 35 -2.86 -1.19 21.42
C TYR A 35 -2.20 0.19 21.20
N ASN A 36 -0.93 0.34 21.61
CA ASN A 36 -0.20 1.61 21.47
C ASN A 36 0.08 1.96 20.01
N GLU A 37 0.40 0.97 19.18
CA GLU A 37 0.63 1.18 17.75
C GLU A 37 -0.65 1.56 17.03
N VAL A 38 -1.77 0.91 17.37
CA VAL A 38 -3.10 1.28 16.86
C VAL A 38 -3.45 2.72 17.24
N VAL A 39 -3.24 3.11 18.51
CA VAL A 39 -3.46 4.49 18.96
C VAL A 39 -2.60 5.47 18.17
N SER A 40 -1.32 5.15 17.95
CA SER A 40 -0.39 6.06 17.28
C SER A 40 -0.67 6.18 15.78
N LEU A 41 -0.96 5.07 15.10
CA LEU A 41 -1.41 5.05 13.70
C LEU A 41 -2.68 5.90 13.51
N LEU A 42 -3.67 5.73 14.38
CA LEU A 42 -4.93 6.47 14.30
C LEU A 42 -4.78 7.94 14.74
N THR A 43 -3.79 8.26 15.56
CA THR A 43 -3.48 9.65 15.92
C THR A 43 -3.02 10.43 14.69
N VAL A 44 -2.15 9.85 13.87
CA VAL A 44 -1.69 10.48 12.61
C VAL A 44 -2.85 10.62 11.62
N PHE A 45 -3.68 9.58 11.45
CA PHE A 45 -4.91 9.66 10.65
C PHE A 45 -5.80 10.82 11.13
N TYR A 46 -6.03 10.93 12.44
CA TYR A 46 -6.89 11.96 13.01
C TYR A 46 -6.39 13.38 12.69
N LYS A 47 -5.07 13.62 12.73
CA LYS A 47 -4.48 14.91 12.33
C LYS A 47 -4.80 15.28 10.87
N PHE A 48 -4.79 14.32 9.95
CA PHE A 48 -5.23 14.56 8.56
C PHE A 48 -6.71 14.94 8.48
N THR A 49 -7.57 14.29 9.27
CA THR A 49 -9.00 14.63 9.32
C THR A 49 -9.25 16.02 9.90
N LEU A 50 -8.49 16.42 10.94
CA LEU A 50 -8.54 17.75 11.53
C LEU A 50 -8.15 18.83 10.51
N HIS A 51 -7.11 18.60 9.72
CA HIS A 51 -6.69 19.52 8.67
C HIS A 51 -7.80 19.76 7.63
N ASN A 52 -8.59 18.73 7.32
CA ASN A 52 -9.72 18.85 6.40
C ASN A 52 -10.96 19.51 7.02
N GLY A 53 -11.04 19.60 8.34
CA GLY A 53 -12.27 19.96 9.05
C GLY A 53 -13.39 18.91 8.94
N THR A 54 -13.07 17.68 8.53
CA THR A 54 -14.04 16.58 8.38
C THR A 54 -13.64 15.37 9.24
N ARG A 55 -14.41 14.27 9.17
CA ARG A 55 -14.04 12.99 9.83
C ARG A 55 -13.28 12.03 8.89
N GLN A 56 -12.92 12.49 7.70
CA GLN A 56 -12.39 11.66 6.65
C GLN A 56 -11.09 12.25 6.10
N MET A 57 -10.13 11.38 5.83
CA MET A 57 -8.92 11.74 5.10
C MET A 57 -9.22 11.70 3.60
N SER A 58 -8.68 12.62 2.83
CA SER A 58 -8.86 12.66 1.38
C SER A 58 -7.91 11.71 0.66
N THR A 59 -8.29 11.20 -0.50
CA THR A 59 -7.38 10.44 -1.38
C THR A 59 -6.15 11.26 -1.79
N ARG A 60 -6.26 12.59 -1.91
CA ARG A 60 -5.10 13.47 -2.15
C ARG A 60 -4.07 13.43 -1.01
N GLN A 61 -4.52 13.39 0.24
CA GLN A 61 -3.60 13.23 1.37
C GLN A 61 -2.94 11.83 1.34
N MET A 62 -3.67 10.80 0.91
CA MET A 62 -3.12 9.45 0.75
C MET A 62 -2.09 9.40 -0.37
N TYR A 63 -2.38 10.05 -1.50
CA TYR A 63 -1.45 10.19 -2.60
C TYR A 63 -0.12 10.80 -2.14
N ASN A 64 -0.18 11.95 -1.46
CA ASN A 64 1.02 12.59 -0.90
C ASN A 64 1.75 11.70 0.12
N LEU A 65 1.00 10.91 0.89
CA LEU A 65 1.56 9.96 1.84
C LEU A 65 2.34 8.86 1.12
N CYS A 66 1.80 8.28 0.05
CA CYS A 66 2.48 7.27 -0.74
C CYS A 66 3.78 7.82 -1.34
N LEU A 67 3.78 9.08 -1.82
CA LEU A 67 4.99 9.73 -2.32
C LEU A 67 6.07 9.86 -1.23
N VAL A 68 5.70 10.31 -0.02
CA VAL A 68 6.68 10.75 0.99
C VAL A 68 7.07 9.65 1.97
N MET A 69 6.12 8.80 2.36
CA MET A 69 6.35 7.75 3.35
C MET A 69 6.62 6.38 2.73
N PHE A 70 6.06 6.10 1.56
CA PHE A 70 6.18 4.78 0.92
C PHE A 70 7.14 4.82 -0.28
N ASP A 71 7.55 6.03 -0.69
CA ASP A 71 8.46 6.26 -1.81
C ASP A 71 7.97 5.56 -3.09
N ILE A 72 6.66 5.70 -3.34
CA ILE A 72 5.99 5.24 -4.56
C ILE A 72 5.71 6.49 -5.39
N PHE A 73 6.22 6.57 -6.62
CA PHE A 73 5.99 7.73 -7.51
C PHE A 73 5.01 7.45 -8.64
N ASP A 74 4.71 6.18 -8.87
CA ASP A 74 3.80 5.74 -9.91
C ASP A 74 2.35 6.08 -9.52
N VAL A 75 1.79 7.07 -10.21
CA VAL A 75 0.42 7.54 -10.00
C VAL A 75 -0.60 6.43 -10.20
N GLN A 76 -0.41 5.57 -11.21
CA GLN A 76 -1.34 4.47 -11.46
C GLN A 76 -1.31 3.46 -10.32
N ILE A 77 -0.14 3.15 -9.77
CA ILE A 77 -0.03 2.26 -8.61
C ILE A 77 -0.70 2.89 -7.38
N ILE A 78 -0.47 4.17 -7.11
CA ILE A 78 -1.09 4.86 -5.96
C ILE A 78 -2.62 4.90 -6.08
N ASP A 79 -3.13 5.18 -7.28
CA ASP A 79 -4.57 5.19 -7.54
C ASP A 79 -5.17 3.80 -7.31
N ARG A 80 -4.51 2.74 -7.81
CA ARG A 80 -4.94 1.35 -7.63
C ARG A 80 -4.85 0.89 -6.17
N ILE A 81 -3.82 1.30 -5.42
CA ILE A 81 -3.75 1.11 -3.96
C ILE A 81 -4.97 1.75 -3.30
N SER A 82 -5.29 2.99 -3.67
CA SER A 82 -6.45 3.72 -3.14
C SER A 82 -7.78 3.03 -3.47
N MET A 83 -7.93 2.48 -4.68
CA MET A 83 -9.11 1.70 -5.07
C MET A 83 -9.27 0.41 -4.26
N ASN A 84 -8.17 -0.26 -3.90
CA ASN A 84 -8.22 -1.51 -3.14
C ASN A 84 -8.53 -1.35 -1.65
N ILE A 85 -8.42 -0.14 -1.12
CA ILE A 85 -8.63 0.15 0.30
C ILE A 85 -9.88 0.97 0.56
N THR A 86 -10.35 1.73 -0.44
CA THR A 86 -11.55 2.58 -0.31
C THR A 86 -12.76 1.89 -0.90
N SER A 87 -13.94 2.16 -0.31
CA SER A 87 -15.22 1.70 -0.84
C SER A 87 -15.82 2.67 -1.87
N ASP A 88 -15.49 3.96 -1.79
CA ASP A 88 -16.10 5.03 -2.60
C ASP A 88 -15.10 5.77 -3.51
N GLY A 89 -13.80 5.44 -3.44
CA GLY A 89 -12.73 6.08 -4.20
C GLY A 89 -12.47 7.55 -3.85
N ARG A 90 -13.11 8.10 -2.81
CA ARG A 90 -13.05 9.54 -2.48
C ARG A 90 -12.40 9.82 -1.15
N PHE A 91 -12.65 8.95 -0.17
CA PHE A 91 -12.19 9.14 1.19
C PHE A 91 -11.52 7.91 1.75
N ILE A 92 -10.48 8.12 2.55
CA ILE A 92 -9.84 7.09 3.33
C ILE A 92 -10.53 7.04 4.69
N SER A 93 -11.15 5.91 5.00
CA SER A 93 -11.69 5.62 6.32
C SER A 93 -10.59 5.13 7.28
N PRO A 94 -10.81 5.10 8.60
CA PRO A 94 -9.88 4.48 9.54
C PRO A 94 -9.57 3.02 9.19
N GLU A 95 -10.55 2.27 8.70
CA GLU A 95 -10.38 0.87 8.26
C GLU A 95 -9.47 0.78 7.03
N ALA A 96 -9.68 1.65 6.03
CA ALA A 96 -8.83 1.73 4.84
C ALA A 96 -7.38 2.08 5.22
N TRP A 97 -7.21 3.05 6.13
CA TRP A 97 -5.92 3.44 6.69
C TRP A 97 -5.23 2.27 7.36
N MET A 98 -5.92 1.59 8.29
CA MET A 98 -5.36 0.44 9.00
C MET A 98 -5.05 -0.73 8.06
N LYS A 99 -5.83 -0.93 6.99
CA LYS A 99 -5.57 -1.96 5.96
C LYS A 99 -4.24 -1.71 5.25
N VAL A 100 -3.95 -0.47 4.83
CA VAL A 100 -2.68 -0.11 4.17
C VAL A 100 -1.48 -0.43 5.05
N PHE A 101 -1.48 0.05 6.30
CA PHE A 101 -0.36 -0.17 7.21
C PHE A 101 -0.26 -1.63 7.64
N GLY A 102 -1.39 -2.31 7.82
CA GLY A 102 -1.44 -3.74 8.15
C GLY A 102 -0.71 -4.56 7.11
N VAL A 103 -1.05 -4.42 5.82
CA VAL A 103 -0.38 -5.18 4.75
C VAL A 103 1.07 -4.72 4.55
N SER A 104 1.35 -3.42 4.67
CA SER A 104 2.68 -2.85 4.37
C SER A 104 3.72 -3.12 5.45
N LEU A 105 3.33 -3.16 6.73
CA LEU A 105 4.27 -3.28 7.86
C LEU A 105 4.28 -4.66 8.49
N ASN A 106 3.11 -5.31 8.62
CA ASN A 106 2.92 -6.53 9.39
C ASN A 106 2.29 -7.68 8.59
N GLY A 107 1.97 -7.46 7.31
CA GLY A 107 1.31 -8.45 6.48
C GLY A 107 2.17 -9.68 6.29
N ASN A 108 1.60 -10.87 6.52
CA ASN A 108 2.25 -12.10 6.13
C ASN A 108 2.48 -12.11 4.60
N PHE A 109 3.41 -12.95 4.15
CA PHE A 109 3.84 -12.94 2.76
C PHE A 109 2.69 -13.22 1.78
N GLU A 110 1.74 -14.08 2.15
CA GLU A 110 0.56 -14.37 1.34
C GLU A 110 -0.38 -13.16 1.22
N ALA A 111 -0.64 -12.46 2.31
CA ALA A 111 -1.45 -11.24 2.31
C ALA A 111 -0.79 -10.14 1.45
N ARG A 112 0.54 -10.03 1.49
CA ARG A 112 1.29 -9.12 0.63
C ARG A 112 1.23 -9.54 -0.85
N MET A 113 1.32 -10.84 -1.15
CA MET A 113 1.13 -11.32 -2.53
C MET A 113 -0.27 -10.98 -3.03
N ARG A 114 -1.31 -11.26 -2.25
CA ARG A 114 -2.71 -10.97 -2.61
C ARG A 114 -2.91 -9.50 -2.89
N PHE A 115 -2.51 -8.63 -1.97
CA PHE A 115 -2.69 -7.19 -2.13
C PHE A 115 -1.91 -6.63 -3.32
N ALA A 116 -0.68 -7.11 -3.56
CA ALA A 116 0.09 -6.68 -4.73
C ALA A 116 -0.60 -7.09 -6.03
N PHE A 117 -1.10 -8.33 -6.09
CA PHE A 117 -1.84 -8.82 -7.25
C PHE A 117 -3.14 -8.04 -7.49
N ASP A 118 -3.91 -7.77 -6.43
CA ASP A 118 -5.14 -6.96 -6.50
C ASP A 118 -4.85 -5.55 -7.02
N VAL A 119 -3.72 -4.95 -6.62
CA VAL A 119 -3.24 -3.67 -7.16
C VAL A 119 -2.92 -3.81 -8.66
N TYR A 120 -2.33 -4.90 -9.13
CA TYR A 120 -2.04 -5.08 -10.54
C TYR A 120 -3.28 -5.35 -11.42
N THR A 121 -4.29 -6.04 -10.89
CA THR A 121 -5.56 -6.35 -11.60
C THR A 121 -6.65 -5.28 -11.42
N SER A 122 -6.37 -4.24 -10.65
CA SER A 122 -7.27 -3.10 -10.50
C SER A 122 -7.57 -2.45 -11.86
N ALA A 123 -8.86 -2.15 -12.09
CA ALA A 123 -9.54 -1.80 -13.36
C ALA A 123 -10.51 -2.87 -13.90
N GLY A 124 -10.93 -3.81 -13.05
CA GLY A 124 -12.04 -4.72 -13.35
C GLY A 124 -11.61 -6.05 -13.97
N THR A 125 -10.32 -6.38 -13.94
CA THR A 125 -9.84 -7.71 -14.27
C THR A 125 -9.63 -8.53 -13.01
N VAL A 126 -9.70 -9.85 -13.13
CA VAL A 126 -9.37 -10.80 -12.05
C VAL A 126 -8.03 -11.50 -12.28
N SER A 127 -7.43 -11.28 -13.45
CA SER A 127 -6.15 -11.81 -13.89
C SER A 127 -5.40 -10.76 -14.70
N LEU A 128 -4.10 -10.98 -14.92
CA LEU A 128 -3.26 -10.10 -15.73
C LEU A 128 -3.16 -10.68 -17.14
N ASN A 129 -3.91 -10.11 -18.07
CA ASN A 129 -3.79 -10.43 -19.50
C ASN A 129 -2.66 -9.60 -20.14
N ARG A 130 -2.34 -9.89 -21.41
CA ARG A 130 -1.25 -9.20 -22.13
C ARG A 130 -1.43 -7.68 -22.22
N GLU A 131 -2.66 -7.20 -22.34
CA GLU A 131 -2.96 -5.75 -22.39
C GLU A 131 -2.65 -5.07 -21.05
N VAL A 132 -3.12 -5.65 -19.93
CA VAL A 132 -2.87 -5.12 -18.58
C VAL A 132 -1.37 -5.11 -18.26
N VAL A 133 -0.67 -6.21 -18.59
CA VAL A 133 0.79 -6.29 -18.41
C VAL A 133 1.50 -5.28 -19.30
N GLY A 134 1.10 -5.18 -20.58
CA GLY A 134 1.65 -4.22 -21.54
C GLY A 134 1.58 -2.78 -21.03
N LEU A 135 0.40 -2.34 -20.59
CA LEU A 135 0.22 -1.01 -20.00
C LEU A 135 1.08 -0.79 -18.75
N ALA A 136 1.22 -1.81 -17.91
CA ALA A 136 2.00 -1.70 -16.68
C ALA A 136 3.51 -1.51 -16.93
N ILE A 137 4.05 -2.10 -18.01
CA ILE A 137 5.47 -2.03 -18.35
C ILE A 137 5.84 -0.83 -19.24
N GLU A 138 4.88 -0.08 -19.78
CA GLU A 138 5.16 1.10 -20.64
C GLU A 138 6.13 2.08 -19.98
N LYS A 139 5.98 2.24 -18.66
CA LYS A 139 6.79 3.10 -17.80
C LYS A 139 8.21 2.57 -17.51
N PHE A 140 8.56 1.36 -17.92
CA PHE A 140 9.89 0.78 -17.67
C PHE A 140 10.90 1.18 -18.73
N PHE A 141 10.44 1.57 -19.92
CA PHE A 141 11.28 1.86 -21.07
C PHE A 141 11.02 3.28 -21.56
N TYR A 142 12.10 4.05 -21.68
CA TYR A 142 12.13 5.41 -22.20
C TYR A 142 13.27 5.52 -23.21
N GLY A 143 13.01 6.17 -24.35
CA GLY A 143 13.99 6.36 -25.41
C GLY A 143 13.43 7.27 -26.50
N ASP A 144 14.32 7.75 -27.37
CA ASP A 144 13.97 8.62 -28.50
C ASP A 144 13.53 7.82 -29.75
N ASP A 145 13.86 6.52 -29.79
CA ASP A 145 13.48 5.59 -30.86
C ASP A 145 12.25 4.77 -30.43
N ASP A 146 11.09 5.12 -30.99
CA ASP A 146 9.82 4.47 -30.66
C ASP A 146 9.81 2.97 -31.06
N ASP A 147 10.49 2.59 -32.14
CA ASP A 147 10.51 1.20 -32.61
C ASP A 147 11.33 0.33 -31.63
N GLU A 148 12.51 0.80 -31.22
CA GLU A 148 13.34 0.12 -30.21
C GLU A 148 12.61 -0.01 -28.87
N VAL A 149 11.94 1.06 -28.40
CA VAL A 149 11.18 1.04 -27.15
C VAL A 149 10.01 0.04 -27.23
N ASN A 150 9.33 -0.04 -28.38
CA ASN A 150 8.23 -0.98 -28.56
C ASN A 150 8.71 -2.44 -28.64
N GLU A 151 9.87 -2.70 -29.25
CA GLU A 151 10.51 -4.03 -29.23
C GLU A 151 10.87 -4.45 -27.80
N LEU A 152 11.50 -3.58 -27.01
CA LEU A 152 11.83 -3.85 -25.60
C LEU A 152 10.59 -4.14 -24.75
N ARG A 153 9.48 -3.42 -24.99
CA ARG A 153 8.20 -3.68 -24.34
C ARG A 153 7.64 -5.04 -24.74
N ALA A 154 7.64 -5.38 -26.03
CA ALA A 154 7.15 -6.66 -26.51
C ALA A 154 7.95 -7.82 -25.90
N ASP A 155 9.28 -7.72 -25.91
CA ASP A 155 10.17 -8.71 -25.31
C ASP A 155 9.94 -8.88 -23.80
N MET A 156 9.69 -7.79 -23.07
CA MET A 156 9.35 -7.84 -21.66
C MET A 156 8.00 -8.54 -21.41
N VAL A 157 6.99 -8.29 -22.25
CA VAL A 157 5.71 -9.03 -22.16
C VAL A 157 5.95 -10.52 -22.37
N GLU A 158 6.67 -10.92 -23.42
CA GLU A 158 6.97 -12.33 -23.68
C GLU A 158 7.76 -12.97 -22.53
N PHE A 159 8.73 -12.25 -21.98
CA PHE A 159 9.51 -12.72 -20.83
C PHE A 159 8.63 -12.93 -19.59
N LEU A 160 7.75 -11.99 -19.26
CA LEU A 160 6.85 -12.08 -18.11
C LEU A 160 5.85 -13.22 -18.27
N PHE A 161 5.26 -13.40 -19.46
CA PHE A 161 4.35 -14.53 -19.73
C PHE A 161 5.11 -15.85 -19.69
N GLY A 162 6.30 -15.96 -20.29
CA GLY A 162 7.12 -17.16 -20.18
C GLY A 162 7.54 -17.50 -18.74
N LYS A 163 7.55 -16.50 -17.85
CA LYS A 163 7.89 -16.65 -16.43
C LYS A 163 6.71 -17.03 -15.56
N PHE A 164 5.56 -16.40 -15.76
CA PHE A 164 4.42 -16.47 -14.85
C PHE A 164 3.29 -17.36 -15.39
N ASP A 165 2.91 -17.26 -16.66
CA ASP A 165 1.85 -18.05 -17.30
C ASP A 165 2.35 -19.49 -17.54
N GLN A 166 2.11 -20.37 -16.56
CA GLN A 166 2.63 -21.74 -16.55
C GLN A 166 1.81 -22.69 -17.42
N ASP A 167 0.51 -22.44 -17.54
CA ASP A 167 -0.40 -23.27 -18.34
C ASP A 167 -0.57 -22.78 -19.78
N LYS A 168 -0.04 -21.60 -20.10
CA LYS A 168 -0.01 -20.97 -21.42
C LYS A 168 -1.40 -20.61 -21.93
N ASP A 169 -2.30 -20.22 -21.03
CA ASP A 169 -3.65 -19.78 -21.38
C ASP A 169 -3.72 -18.30 -21.81
N GLY A 170 -2.60 -17.56 -21.68
CA GLY A 170 -2.49 -16.16 -22.08
C GLY A 170 -2.95 -15.17 -21.01
N VAL A 171 -3.17 -15.62 -19.78
CA VAL A 171 -3.33 -14.77 -18.60
C VAL A 171 -2.41 -15.22 -17.46
N ILE A 172 -2.11 -14.32 -16.52
CA ILE A 172 -1.42 -14.67 -15.28
C ILE A 172 -2.47 -14.62 -14.17
N SER A 173 -2.76 -15.77 -13.58
CA SER A 173 -3.63 -15.92 -12.41
C SER A 173 -2.90 -15.59 -11.10
N PHE A 174 -3.67 -15.41 -10.02
CA PHE A 174 -3.07 -15.24 -8.69
C PHE A 174 -2.31 -16.51 -8.27
N GLU A 175 -2.85 -17.68 -8.60
CA GLU A 175 -2.27 -18.98 -8.27
C GLU A 175 -0.87 -19.10 -8.88
N GLU A 176 -0.73 -18.81 -10.17
CA GLU A 176 0.57 -18.83 -10.86
C GLU A 176 1.55 -17.79 -10.32
N TYR A 177 1.08 -16.55 -10.18
CA TYR A 177 1.86 -15.48 -9.57
C TYR A 177 2.39 -15.87 -8.19
N SER A 178 1.51 -16.40 -7.32
CA SER A 178 1.86 -16.78 -5.96
C SER A 178 2.87 -17.94 -5.93
N VAL A 179 2.78 -18.90 -6.85
CA VAL A 179 3.73 -20.02 -6.96
C VAL A 179 5.12 -19.51 -7.34
N VAL A 180 5.20 -18.59 -8.31
CA VAL A 180 6.47 -18.01 -8.76
C VAL A 180 7.08 -17.14 -7.66
N VAL A 181 6.29 -16.24 -7.07
CA VAL A 181 6.76 -15.31 -6.02
C VAL A 181 7.14 -16.03 -4.73
N SER A 182 6.46 -17.12 -4.37
CA SER A 182 6.85 -17.95 -3.23
C SER A 182 8.24 -18.59 -3.41
N ARG A 183 8.62 -18.89 -4.66
CA ARG A 183 9.97 -19.41 -4.99
C ARG A 183 10.99 -18.30 -5.17
N GLN A 184 10.55 -17.11 -5.59
CA GLN A 184 11.40 -15.96 -5.90
C GLN A 184 10.80 -14.68 -5.29
N PRO A 185 10.97 -14.45 -3.97
CA PRO A 185 10.28 -13.36 -3.27
C PRO A 185 10.56 -11.95 -3.79
N GLY A 186 11.69 -11.74 -4.47
CA GLY A 186 12.02 -10.47 -5.13
C GLY A 186 11.06 -10.10 -6.27
N LEU A 187 10.22 -11.02 -6.74
CA LEU A 187 9.21 -10.78 -7.78
C LEU A 187 7.84 -10.35 -7.22
N LEU A 188 7.72 -10.12 -5.90
CA LEU A 188 6.50 -9.62 -5.28
C LEU A 188 5.99 -8.32 -5.93
N GLU A 189 6.91 -7.47 -6.38
CA GLU A 189 6.59 -6.13 -6.89
C GLU A 189 6.97 -5.98 -8.38
N PHE A 190 6.82 -7.06 -9.17
CA PHE A 190 7.36 -7.16 -10.54
C PHE A 190 6.79 -6.16 -11.55
N LEU A 191 5.61 -5.58 -11.30
CA LEU A 191 5.01 -4.53 -12.14
C LEU A 191 5.10 -3.12 -11.52
N GLY A 192 5.90 -2.96 -10.45
CA GLY A 192 6.15 -1.68 -9.80
C GLY A 192 6.02 -1.75 -8.28
N LYS A 193 6.72 -0.83 -7.60
CA LYS A 193 6.78 -0.69 -6.14
C LYS A 193 5.41 -0.39 -5.56
N ILE A 194 5.00 -1.18 -4.56
CA ILE A 194 3.73 -1.11 -3.82
C ILE A 194 4.00 -0.96 -2.31
N TYR A 195 5.11 -1.50 -1.82
CA TYR A 195 5.45 -1.53 -0.41
C TYR A 195 6.63 -0.62 -0.08
N PRO A 196 6.65 -0.04 1.14
CA PRO A 196 7.82 0.67 1.64
C PRO A 196 9.01 -0.28 1.77
N ASP A 197 10.20 0.19 1.39
CA ASP A 197 11.43 -0.55 1.61
C ASP A 197 11.90 -0.46 3.09
N LYS A 198 13.09 -0.99 3.41
CA LYS A 198 13.61 -0.95 4.78
C LYS A 198 13.75 0.47 5.32
N ARG A 199 14.24 1.42 4.52
CA ARG A 199 14.44 2.82 4.91
C ARG A 199 13.09 3.51 5.09
N ASP A 200 12.17 3.29 4.17
CA ASP A 200 10.82 3.86 4.21
C ASP A 200 10.05 3.35 5.44
N ARG A 201 10.19 2.06 5.79
CA ARG A 201 9.60 1.48 7.00
C ARG A 201 10.14 2.14 8.27
N THR A 202 11.44 2.44 8.34
CA THR A 202 12.02 3.19 9.45
C THR A 202 11.44 4.61 9.54
N LEU A 203 11.27 5.30 8.41
CA LEU A 203 10.61 6.60 8.39
C LEU A 203 9.17 6.52 8.90
N ILE A 204 8.40 5.54 8.42
CA ILE A 204 7.02 5.29 8.88
C ILE A 204 6.99 5.03 10.39
N ALA A 205 7.92 4.22 10.91
CA ALA A 205 8.00 3.88 12.31
C ALA A 205 8.18 5.14 13.17
N TYR A 206 9.13 6.01 12.83
CA TYR A 206 9.34 7.27 13.55
C TYR A 206 8.15 8.23 13.44
N CYS A 207 7.57 8.38 12.24
CA CYS A 207 6.41 9.25 12.03
C CYS A 207 5.17 8.83 12.83
N HIS A 208 5.02 7.53 13.10
CA HIS A 208 3.86 6.97 13.82
C HIS A 208 4.20 6.44 15.21
N ASN A 209 5.41 6.68 15.73
CA ASN A 209 5.88 6.15 17.02
C ASN A 209 5.63 4.63 17.19
N ILE A 210 5.99 3.84 16.17
CA ILE A 210 5.86 2.37 16.19
C ILE A 210 7.19 1.79 16.70
N GLU A 211 7.33 1.73 18.03
CA GLU A 211 8.58 1.34 18.69
C GLU A 211 9.09 -0.04 18.27
N SER A 212 8.20 -0.99 18.00
CA SER A 212 8.56 -2.34 17.56
C SER A 212 9.28 -2.38 16.21
N LEU A 213 9.20 -1.29 15.43
CA LEU A 213 9.82 -1.13 14.12
C LEU A 213 10.99 -0.14 14.13
N PHE A 214 11.40 0.36 15.29
CA PHE A 214 12.61 1.16 15.40
C PHE A 214 13.85 0.30 15.07
N PRO A 215 14.85 0.86 14.38
CA PRO A 215 16.12 0.18 14.21
C PRO A 215 16.74 -0.09 15.60
N PRO A 216 17.51 -1.19 15.75
CA PRO A 216 18.23 -1.45 16.99
C PRO A 216 19.13 -0.26 17.34
N GLU A 217 19.21 0.08 18.63
CA GLU A 217 20.17 1.06 19.13
C GLU A 217 21.60 0.49 18.93
N ASP A 218 22.49 1.30 18.36
CA ASP A 218 23.90 0.96 18.12
C ASP A 218 24.70 0.80 19.44
#